data_AF-A0A7K7K9L8-F1
#
_entry.id   AF-A0A7K7K9L8-F1
#
_cell.length_a   1.000
_cell.length_b   1.000
_cell.length_c   1.000
_cell.angle_alpha   90.00
_cell.angle_beta   90.00
_cell.angle_gamma   90.00
#
_symmetry.space_group_name_H-M   'P 1'
#
loop_
_entity.id
_entity.type
_entity.pdbx_description
1 polymer ?
#
loop_
_entity_poly.entity_id
_entity_poly.type
_entity_poly.pdbx_seq_one_letter_code
_entity_poly.pdbx_strand_id
1 'polypeptide(L)'
;MTKMNCILLTTCIVLIAFCGSGSALRCYHCDNSPTLCRTNSTCLATEDTCLQLKFGKLRTFSCWKTSQCNVNEIADSFLLDNFEFFCCQ
;
A
#
# COMPACT_ATOMS: atom_id res chain seq x y z
N MET A 1 30.95 30.31 -18.98
CA MET A 1 30.49 28.91 -19.09
C MET A 1 30.35 28.19 -17.73
N THR A 2 30.33 28.90 -16.60
CA THR A 2 30.32 28.30 -15.25
C THR A 2 28.92 28.25 -14.61
N LYS A 3 28.04 29.18 -14.99
CA LYS A 3 26.72 29.40 -14.36
C LYS A 3 25.66 28.36 -14.77
N MET A 4 25.74 27.83 -15.99
CA MET A 4 24.79 26.85 -16.52
C MET A 4 24.99 25.44 -15.92
N ASN A 5 26.24 25.10 -15.58
CA ASN A 5 26.59 23.81 -14.99
C ASN A 5 26.11 23.68 -13.54
N CYS A 6 26.15 24.79 -12.77
CA CYS A 6 25.63 24.81 -11.40
C CYS A 6 24.12 24.57 -11.33
N ILE A 7 23.34 25.12 -12.28
CA ILE A 7 21.88 24.98 -12.32
C ILE A 7 21.48 23.53 -12.66
N LEU A 8 22.24 22.90 -13.57
CA LEU A 8 22.05 21.49 -13.93
C LEU A 8 22.33 20.57 -12.74
N LEU A 9 23.41 20.85 -11.99
CA LEU A 9 23.78 20.12 -10.79
C LEU A 9 22.72 20.22 -9.69
N THR A 10 22.21 21.42 -9.38
CA THR A 10 21.13 21.56 -8.39
C THR A 10 19.85 20.88 -8.83
N THR A 11 19.49 20.94 -10.12
CA THR A 11 18.30 20.27 -10.64
C THR A 11 18.41 18.75 -10.53
N CYS A 12 19.57 18.18 -10.87
CA CYS A 12 19.85 16.75 -10.70
C CYS A 12 19.78 16.30 -9.24
N ILE A 13 20.32 17.08 -8.30
CA ILE A 13 20.32 16.73 -6.87
C ILE A 13 18.89 16.73 -6.30
N VAL A 14 18.04 17.69 -6.71
CA VAL A 14 16.62 17.71 -6.33
C VAL A 14 15.88 16.49 -6.88
N LEU A 15 16.08 16.15 -8.16
CA LEU A 15 15.46 14.96 -8.76
C LEU A 15 15.87 13.65 -8.08
N ILE A 16 17.14 13.51 -7.68
CA ILE A 16 17.63 12.32 -6.98
C ILE A 16 17.07 12.24 -5.55
N ALA A 17 16.88 13.37 -4.87
CA ALA A 17 16.26 13.41 -3.53
C ALA A 17 14.77 13.03 -3.54
N PHE A 18 14.05 13.30 -4.63
CA PHE A 18 12.66 12.84 -4.81
C PHE A 18 12.57 11.38 -5.30
N CYS A 19 13.68 10.75 -5.69
CA CYS A 19 13.75 9.33 -6.04
C CYS A 19 13.95 8.44 -4.80
N GLY A 20 13.40 8.89 -3.66
CA GLY A 20 13.44 8.19 -2.39
C GLY A 20 12.54 6.97 -2.42
N SER A 21 13.16 5.80 -2.61
CA SER A 21 12.67 4.51 -2.08
C SER A 21 11.18 4.26 -2.29
N GLY A 22 10.78 3.95 -3.53
CA GLY A 22 9.60 3.14 -3.78
C GLY A 22 9.85 1.72 -3.28
N SER A 23 9.87 1.54 -1.95
CA SER A 23 9.84 0.23 -1.32
C SER A 23 8.51 -0.39 -1.72
N ALA A 24 8.55 -1.21 -2.76
CA ALA A 24 7.35 -1.87 -3.24
C ALA A 24 6.89 -2.83 -2.14
N LEU A 25 5.93 -2.39 -1.34
CA LEU A 25 5.38 -3.13 -0.21
C LEU A 25 4.87 -4.48 -0.75
N ARG A 26 5.23 -5.58 -0.11
CA ARG A 26 4.76 -6.91 -0.48
C ARG A 26 3.75 -7.37 0.54
N CYS A 27 2.50 -7.47 0.10
CA CYS A 27 1.40 -7.95 0.90
C CYS A 27 0.86 -9.25 0.34
N TYR A 28 0.17 -10.01 1.17
CA TYR A 28 -0.64 -11.11 0.68
C TYR A 28 -1.85 -10.55 -0.09
N HIS A 29 -2.18 -11.16 -1.23
CA HIS A 29 -3.36 -10.81 -2.02
C HIS A 29 -4.21 -12.05 -2.25
N CYS A 30 -5.34 -12.13 -1.55
CA CYS A 30 -6.33 -13.19 -1.70
C CYS A 30 -7.72 -12.67 -1.36
N ASP A 31 -8.70 -13.00 -2.18
CA ASP A 31 -10.10 -12.71 -1.92
C ASP A 31 -10.82 -13.92 -1.32
N ASN A 32 -11.51 -13.71 -0.19
CA ASN A 32 -12.42 -14.69 0.43
C ASN A 32 -11.81 -16.09 0.61
N SER A 33 -10.55 -16.16 1.05
CA SER A 33 -9.87 -17.42 1.27
C SER A 33 -10.28 -18.03 2.62
N PRO A 34 -10.86 -19.25 2.64
CA PRO A 34 -11.06 -19.98 3.89
C PRO A 34 -9.77 -20.58 4.46
N THR A 35 -8.69 -20.63 3.66
CA THR A 35 -7.38 -21.18 4.02
C THR A 35 -6.32 -20.08 4.16
N LEU A 36 -5.12 -20.44 4.63
CA LEU A 36 -4.01 -19.50 4.76
C LEU A 36 -3.58 -18.97 3.38
N CYS A 37 -3.78 -17.68 3.13
CA CYS A 37 -3.33 -17.03 1.90
C CYS A 37 -1.80 -17.11 1.80
N ARG A 38 -1.27 -17.60 0.67
CA ARG A 38 0.17 -17.69 0.39
C ARG A 38 0.60 -16.86 -0.82
N THR A 39 -0.34 -16.23 -1.51
CA THR A 39 -0.08 -15.44 -2.70
C THR A 39 0.41 -14.06 -2.28
N ASN A 40 1.69 -13.78 -2.51
CA ASN A 40 2.24 -12.44 -2.31
C ASN A 40 2.06 -11.63 -3.59
N SER A 41 1.58 -10.40 -3.45
CA SER A 41 1.55 -9.40 -4.51
C SER A 41 2.40 -8.21 -4.10
N THR A 42 2.95 -7.53 -5.10
CA THR A 42 3.69 -6.29 -4.89
C THR A 42 2.72 -5.14 -5.08
N CYS A 43 2.50 -4.37 -4.02
CA CYS A 43 1.55 -3.28 -3.99
C CYS A 43 2.02 -2.10 -4.84
N LEU A 44 1.07 -1.25 -5.25
CA LEU A 44 1.40 -0.05 -5.99
C LEU A 44 2.16 0.92 -5.07
N ALA A 45 2.96 1.82 -5.66
CA ALA A 45 3.63 2.88 -4.91
C ALA A 45 2.65 3.83 -4.17
N THR A 46 1.36 3.75 -4.49
CA THR A 46 0.29 4.49 -3.81
C THR A 46 -0.22 3.79 -2.55
N GLU A 47 0.12 2.52 -2.33
CA GLU A 47 -0.37 1.67 -1.24
C GLU A 47 0.79 1.38 -0.30
N ASP A 48 0.66 1.85 0.94
CA ASP A 48 1.72 1.85 1.95
C ASP A 48 1.44 0.91 3.13
N THR A 49 0.32 0.18 3.12
CA THR A 49 -0.01 -0.82 4.15
C THR A 49 -0.68 -2.07 3.56
N CYS A 50 -0.58 -3.20 4.26
CA CYS A 50 -1.36 -4.40 3.98
C CYS A 50 -2.65 -4.37 4.80
N LEU A 51 -3.78 -4.63 4.15
CA LEU A 51 -5.07 -4.81 4.80
C LEU A 51 -5.41 -6.29 4.90
N GLN A 52 -5.78 -6.73 6.10
CA GLN A 52 -6.37 -8.01 6.37
C GLN A 52 -7.82 -7.81 6.84
N LEU A 53 -8.78 -8.35 6.10
CA LEU A 53 -10.18 -8.40 6.46
C LEU A 53 -10.54 -9.82 6.88
N LYS A 54 -11.39 -9.92 7.89
CA LYS A 54 -11.90 -11.18 8.40
C LYS A 54 -13.40 -11.09 8.56
N PHE A 55 -14.08 -11.99 7.84
CA PHE A 55 -15.52 -12.14 7.86
C PHE A 55 -15.85 -13.58 8.28
N GLY A 56 -16.10 -13.78 9.58
CA GLY A 56 -16.29 -15.11 10.16
C GLY A 56 -15.06 -16.01 9.98
N LYS A 57 -15.16 -17.00 9.08
CA LYS A 57 -14.06 -17.93 8.73
C LYS A 57 -13.29 -17.52 7.48
N LEU A 58 -13.80 -16.56 6.71
CA LEU A 58 -13.16 -16.08 5.49
C LEU A 58 -12.19 -14.96 5.83
N ARG A 59 -11.03 -14.98 5.17
CA ARG A 59 -10.03 -13.92 5.27
C ARG A 59 -9.71 -13.40 3.89
N THR A 60 -9.71 -12.08 3.77
CA THR A 60 -9.29 -11.36 2.57
C THR A 60 -8.04 -10.57 2.91
N PHE A 61 -7.03 -10.66 2.07
CA PHE A 61 -5.79 -9.90 2.21
C PHE A 61 -5.60 -9.07 0.95
N SER A 62 -5.29 -7.78 1.09
CA SER A 62 -5.01 -6.91 -0.04
C SER A 62 -4.04 -5.80 0.31
N CYS A 63 -3.50 -5.16 -0.71
CA CYS A 63 -2.79 -3.90 -0.59
C CYS A 63 -3.77 -2.77 -0.26
N TRP A 64 -3.34 -1.83 0.57
CA TRP A 64 -4.20 -0.74 1.02
C TRP A 64 -3.39 0.51 1.36
N LYS A 65 -4.11 1.58 1.73
CA LYS A 65 -3.52 2.85 2.16
C LYS A 65 -3.66 3.04 3.65
N THR A 66 -2.61 3.50 4.31
CA THR A 66 -2.64 3.82 5.75
C THR A 66 -3.70 4.87 6.04
N SER A 67 -3.84 5.87 5.16
CA SER A 67 -4.86 6.92 5.29
C SER A 67 -6.30 6.40 5.20
N GLN A 68 -6.52 5.26 4.54
CA GLN A 68 -7.83 4.62 4.37
C GLN A 68 -8.02 3.43 5.31
N CYS A 69 -7.11 3.21 6.26
CA CYS A 69 -7.25 2.15 7.26
C CYS A 69 -8.22 2.58 8.37
N ASN A 70 -9.50 2.69 8.03
CA ASN A 70 -10.58 3.00 8.96
C ASN A 70 -11.80 2.15 8.64
N VAL A 71 -12.59 1.79 9.65
CA VAL A 71 -13.85 1.06 9.52
C VAL A 71 -14.73 1.68 8.44
N ASN A 72 -14.91 3.00 8.42
CA ASN A 72 -15.85 3.65 7.49
C ASN A 72 -15.42 3.49 6.03
N GLU A 73 -14.15 3.77 5.74
CA GLU A 73 -13.57 3.65 4.39
C GLU A 73 -13.61 2.21 3.89
N ILE A 74 -13.29 1.26 4.76
CA ILE A 74 -13.29 -0.17 4.43
C ILE A 74 -14.72 -0.69 4.27
N ALA A 75 -15.64 -0.28 5.13
CA ALA A 75 -17.05 -0.66 5.05
C ALA A 75 -17.66 -0.19 3.72
N ASP A 76 -17.37 1.04 3.31
CA ASP A 76 -17.85 1.61 2.04
C ASP A 76 -17.18 0.92 0.83
N SER A 77 -15.87 0.68 0.89
CA SER A 77 -15.11 0.05 -0.20
C SER A 77 -15.50 -1.41 -0.45
N PHE A 78 -15.75 -2.17 0.62
CA PHE A 78 -16.08 -3.59 0.55
C PHE A 78 -17.58 -3.88 0.68
N LEU A 79 -18.40 -2.86 0.97
CA LEU A 79 -19.84 -2.97 1.23
C LEU A 79 -20.15 -4.01 2.33
N LEU A 80 -19.42 -3.92 3.44
CA LEU A 80 -19.51 -4.85 4.58
C LEU A 80 -19.87 -4.09 5.87
N ASP A 81 -20.80 -4.64 6.67
CA ASP A 81 -21.23 -4.02 7.94
C ASP A 81 -20.67 -4.71 9.20
N ASN A 82 -20.23 -5.97 9.12
CA ASN A 82 -19.75 -6.75 10.26
C ASN A 82 -18.46 -7.50 9.93
N PHE A 83 -17.33 -6.79 9.95
CA PHE A 83 -16.02 -7.35 9.66
C PHE A 83 -14.99 -6.93 10.72
N GLU A 84 -14.02 -7.80 10.95
CA GLU A 84 -12.78 -7.42 11.64
C GLU A 84 -11.76 -7.01 10.57
N PHE A 85 -11.05 -5.91 10.80
CA PHE A 85 -9.95 -5.48 9.93
C PHE A 85 -8.67 -5.31 10.74
N PHE A 86 -7.54 -5.51 10.07
CA PHE A 86 -6.22 -5.30 10.61
C PHE A 86 -5.30 -4.74 9.52
N CYS A 87 -4.66 -3.61 9.77
CA CYS A 87 -3.66 -3.05 8.86
C CYS A 87 -2.26 -3.15 9.47
N CYS A 88 -1.28 -3.47 8.65
CA CYS A 88 0.13 -3.54 9.03
C CYS A 88 1.04 -3.01 7.93
N GLN A 89 2.22 -2.52 8.30
CA GLN A 89 3.27 -2.05 7.38
C GLN A 89 4.49 -2.95 7.49
#